data_AF-H9C5N3-F1
#
_entry.id   AF-H9C5N3-F1
#
_cell.length_a   1.000
_cell.length_b   1.000
_cell.length_c   1.000
_cell.angle_alpha   90.00
_cell.angle_beta   90.00
_cell.angle_gamma   90.00
#
_symmetry.space_group_name_H-M   'P 1'
#
loop_
_entity.id
_entity.type
_entity.pdbx_description
1 polymer ?
#
loop_
_entity_poly.entity_id
_entity_poly.type
_entity_poly.pdbx_seq_one_letter_code
_entity_poly.pdbx_strand_id
1 'polypeptide(L)'
;DPKADSTRLLLGGLAQKTVLDTLREEGTVDDVELDDVMRIGYGNTSCVESGGPEPGVGCAGRGIITSINLLEQLGAYAEDL
;
A
#
# COMPACT_ATOMS: atom_id res chain seq x y z
N ASP A 1 7.29 13.93 -3.79
CA ASP A 1 6.51 13.43 -4.93
C ASP A 1 5.17 12.96 -4.36
N PRO A 2 4.02 13.59 -4.66
CA PRO A 2 2.74 13.24 -4.06
C PRO A 2 2.14 11.95 -4.63
N LYS A 3 2.94 11.02 -5.16
CA LYS A 3 2.47 9.77 -5.81
C LYS A 3 1.69 8.82 -4.90
N ALA A 4 1.59 9.11 -3.61
CA ALA A 4 0.92 8.30 -2.60
C ALA A 4 0.12 9.20 -1.64
N ASP A 5 -0.82 9.99 -2.17
CA ASP A 5 -1.64 10.93 -1.41
C ASP A 5 -3.16 10.68 -1.54
N SER A 6 -3.57 9.61 -2.21
CA SER A 6 -4.97 9.23 -2.46
C SER A 6 -5.78 9.08 -1.17
N THR A 7 -5.14 8.61 -0.12
CA THR A 7 -5.73 8.28 1.19
C THR A 7 -5.50 9.36 2.25
N ARG A 8 -4.70 10.39 1.92
CA ARG A 8 -4.23 11.40 2.88
C ARG A 8 -5.36 12.10 3.63
N LEU A 9 -6.48 12.40 2.94
CA LEU A 9 -7.62 13.07 3.57
C LEU A 9 -8.41 12.13 4.50
N LEU A 10 -8.50 10.84 4.16
CA LEU A 10 -9.14 9.84 5.01
C LEU A 10 -8.34 9.57 6.28
N LEU A 11 -7.01 9.75 6.21
CA LEU A 11 -6.09 9.56 7.33
C LEU A 11 -5.74 10.86 8.07
N GLY A 12 -6.54 11.93 7.93
CA GLY A 12 -6.34 13.17 8.70
C GLY A 12 -5.07 13.94 8.34
N GLY A 13 -4.60 13.84 7.09
CA GLY A 13 -3.38 14.49 6.61
C GLY A 13 -2.12 13.63 6.75
N LEU A 14 -2.22 12.44 7.33
CA LEU A 14 -1.11 11.49 7.46
C LEU A 14 -0.64 11.02 6.08
N ALA A 15 0.66 11.10 5.85
CA ALA A 15 1.32 10.40 4.75
C ALA A 15 1.65 8.98 5.24
N GLN A 16 0.86 7.99 4.82
CA GLN A 16 1.13 6.60 5.17
C GLN A 16 2.27 6.02 4.32
N LYS A 17 2.97 5.03 4.87
CA LYS A 17 3.99 4.26 4.16
C LYS A 17 3.34 3.46 3.03
N THR A 18 4.01 3.37 1.89
CA THR A 18 3.45 2.68 0.71
C THR A 18 3.82 1.20 0.71
N VAL A 19 3.04 0.37 0.01
CA VAL A 19 3.31 -1.06 -0.17
C VAL A 19 4.71 -1.30 -0.74
N LEU A 20 5.09 -0.56 -1.78
CA LEU A 20 6.40 -0.73 -2.40
C LEU A 20 7.54 -0.25 -1.52
N ASP A 21 7.34 0.75 -0.67
CA ASP A 21 8.36 1.19 0.28
C ASP A 21 8.52 0.16 1.41
N THR A 22 7.42 -0.40 1.91
CA THR A 22 7.46 -1.51 2.88
C THR A 22 8.21 -2.71 2.33
N LEU A 23 7.91 -3.15 1.10
CA LEU A 23 8.63 -4.26 0.46
C LEU A 23 10.13 -3.98 0.25
N ARG A 24 10.53 -2.72 0.03
CA ARG A 24 11.96 -2.37 -0.08
C ARG A 24 12.67 -2.42 1.26
N GLU A 25 11.98 -2.08 2.34
CA GLU A 25 12.55 -2.08 3.70
C GLU A 25 12.62 -3.50 4.28
N GLU A 26 11.54 -4.29 4.16
CA GLU A 26 11.48 -5.66 4.68
C GLU A 26 12.21 -6.67 3.77
N GLY A 27 12.35 -6.37 2.47
CA GLY A 27 13.16 -7.15 1.52
C GLY A 27 12.50 -8.43 1.00
N THR A 28 11.55 -9.01 1.71
CA THR A 28 10.71 -10.13 1.23
C THR A 28 9.23 -9.90 1.53
N VAL A 29 8.37 -10.54 0.74
CA VAL A 29 6.90 -10.47 0.88
C VAL A 29 6.43 -11.19 2.15
N ASP A 30 7.11 -12.27 2.54
CA ASP A 30 6.73 -13.11 3.69
C ASP A 30 6.89 -12.41 5.05
N ASP A 31 7.65 -11.30 5.09
CA ASP A 31 7.90 -10.52 6.31
C ASP A 31 6.97 -9.29 6.41
N VAL A 32 6.07 -9.08 5.44
CA VAL A 32 5.11 -7.98 5.44
C VAL A 32 3.76 -8.44 5.96
N GLU A 33 3.23 -7.77 6.98
CA GLU A 33 1.90 -8.02 7.50
C GLU A 33 0.90 -6.98 6.96
N LEU A 34 -0.40 -7.30 7.01
CA LEU A 34 -1.44 -6.39 6.50
C LEU A 34 -1.43 -5.04 7.23
N ASP A 35 -1.16 -5.05 8.52
CA ASP A 35 -1.11 -3.86 9.38
C ASP A 35 0.09 -2.91 9.08
N ASP A 36 1.09 -3.39 8.33
CA ASP A 36 2.23 -2.58 7.91
C ASP A 36 1.89 -1.66 6.74
N VAL A 37 0.87 -2.02 5.96
CA VAL A 37 0.49 -1.33 4.71
C VAL A 37 -0.94 -0.80 4.70
N MET A 38 -1.80 -1.29 5.61
CA MET A 38 -3.20 -0.89 5.72
C MET A 38 -3.45 -0.04 6.96
N ARG A 39 -4.23 1.02 6.79
CA ARG A 39 -4.69 1.89 7.88
C ARG A 39 -6.20 2.07 7.81
N ILE A 40 -6.83 2.19 8.97
CA ILE A 40 -8.25 2.55 9.05
C ILE A 40 -8.36 4.08 9.12
N GLY A 41 -9.03 4.66 8.12
CA GLY A 41 -9.32 6.08 8.02
C GLY A 41 -10.74 6.45 8.45
N TYR A 42 -11.16 7.65 8.06
CA TYR A 42 -12.49 8.18 8.33
C TYR A 42 -13.59 7.20 7.88
N GLY A 43 -14.60 7.00 8.75
CA GLY A 43 -15.74 6.14 8.45
C GLY A 43 -15.41 4.65 8.39
N ASN A 44 -14.37 4.18 9.09
CA ASN A 44 -13.86 2.81 9.02
C ASN A 44 -13.40 2.40 7.61
N THR A 45 -12.95 3.37 6.80
CA THR A 45 -12.45 3.08 5.45
C THR A 45 -11.04 2.53 5.51
N SER A 46 -10.83 1.29 5.06
CA SER A 46 -9.49 0.73 4.88
C SER A 46 -8.74 1.46 3.76
N CYS A 47 -7.55 1.95 4.09
CA CYS A 47 -6.71 2.79 3.25
C CYS A 47 -5.36 2.11 3.03
N VAL A 48 -4.91 2.02 1.78
CA VAL A 48 -3.59 1.52 1.38
C VAL A 48 -3.06 2.42 0.26
N GLU A 49 -1.74 2.66 0.23
CA GLU A 49 -1.07 3.31 -0.90
C GLU A 49 -0.13 2.33 -1.59
N SER A 50 -0.31 2.11 -2.89
CA SER A 50 0.61 1.26 -3.67
C SER A 50 2.03 1.84 -3.69
N GLY A 51 2.13 3.17 -3.84
CA GLY A 51 3.39 3.84 -4.09
C GLY A 51 3.86 3.64 -5.53
N GLY A 52 5.10 4.06 -5.80
CA GLY A 52 5.69 3.95 -7.13
C GLY A 52 7.21 3.83 -7.05
N PRO A 53 7.85 3.39 -8.14
CA PRO A 53 9.30 3.46 -8.21
C PRO A 53 9.77 4.93 -8.32
N GLU A 54 11.05 5.15 -8.01
CA GLU A 54 11.71 6.44 -8.18
C GLU A 54 11.50 6.99 -9.61
N PRO A 55 11.33 8.31 -9.79
CA PRO A 55 11.19 8.91 -11.11
C PRO A 55 12.32 8.48 -12.05
N GLY A 56 11.96 7.93 -13.21
CA GLY A 56 12.93 7.44 -14.21
C GLY A 56 13.42 6.00 -13.98
N VAL A 57 12.93 5.31 -12.94
CA VAL A 57 13.27 3.91 -12.63
C VAL A 57 11.99 3.06 -12.63
N GLY A 58 12.04 1.86 -13.22
CA GLY A 58 10.95 0.88 -13.14
C GLY A 58 9.67 1.23 -13.92
N CYS A 59 8.56 0.57 -13.55
CA CYS A 59 7.25 0.71 -14.19
C CYS A 59 6.16 0.85 -13.13
N ALA A 60 5.48 2.00 -13.09
CA ALA A 60 4.41 2.27 -12.13
C ALA A 60 3.29 1.21 -12.20
N GLY A 61 2.94 0.76 -13.41
CA GLY A 61 1.91 -0.29 -13.59
C GLY A 61 2.29 -1.62 -12.94
N ARG A 62 3.57 -2.00 -12.95
CA ARG A 62 4.04 -3.21 -12.25
C ARG A 62 3.92 -3.06 -10.74
N GLY A 63 4.15 -1.86 -10.22
CA GLY A 63 3.98 -1.54 -8.80
C GLY A 63 2.55 -1.75 -8.30
N ILE A 64 1.57 -1.33 -9.10
CA ILE A 64 0.14 -1.53 -8.80
C ILE A 64 -0.20 -3.03 -8.76
N ILE A 65 0.22 -3.80 -9.77
CA ILE A 65 -0.02 -5.26 -9.83
C ILE A 65 0.60 -5.95 -8.60
N THR A 66 1.85 -5.62 -8.27
CA THR A 66 2.52 -6.17 -7.08
C THR A 66 1.75 -5.84 -5.80
N SER A 67 1.20 -4.63 -5.69
CA SER A 67 0.45 -4.23 -4.49
C SER A 67 -0.87 -4.97 -4.36
N ILE A 68 -1.59 -5.16 -5.47
CA ILE A 68 -2.86 -5.91 -5.47
C ILE A 68 -2.62 -7.36 -5.05
N ASN A 69 -1.61 -8.01 -5.63
CA ASN A 69 -1.27 -9.40 -5.33
C ASN A 69 -0.86 -9.58 -3.86
N LEU A 70 -0.06 -8.64 -3.32
CA LEU A 70 0.32 -8.68 -1.91
C LEU A 70 -0.93 -8.60 -1.01
N LEU A 71 -1.82 -7.64 -1.26
CA LEU A 71 -3.05 -7.48 -0.46
C LEU A 71 -3.94 -8.73 -0.52
N GLU A 72 -4.01 -9.39 -1.69
CA GLU A 72 -4.73 -10.67 -1.83
C GLU A 72 -4.08 -11.78 -0.98
N GLN A 73 -2.74 -11.90 -1.01
CA GLN A 73 -2.00 -12.87 -0.21
C GLN A 73 -2.15 -12.63 1.29
N LEU A 74 -2.21 -11.37 1.72
CA LEU A 74 -2.41 -10.97 3.11
C LEU A 74 -3.88 -11.06 3.57
N GLY A 75 -4.80 -11.50 2.70
CA GLY A 75 -6.20 -11.69 3.05
C GLY A 75 -7.00 -10.40 3.17
N ALA A 76 -6.55 -9.28 2.58
CA ALA A 76 -7.22 -7.98 2.67
C ALA A 76 -8.65 -7.97 2.12
N TYR A 77 -9.01 -8.94 1.27
CA TYR A 77 -10.32 -9.06 0.63
C TYR A 77 -11.17 -10.23 1.18
N ALA A 78 -10.70 -10.94 2.21
CA ALA A 78 -11.32 -12.20 2.64
C ALA A 78 -12.68 -12.03 3.35
N GLU A 79 -13.01 -10.83 3.83
CA GLU A 79 -14.31 -10.57 4.49
C GLU A 79 -15.49 -10.43 3.50
N ASP A 80 -15.21 -10.28 2.20
CA ASP A 80 -16.21 -9.99 1.16
C ASP A 80 -16.51 -11.19 0.22
N LEU A 81 -16.10 -12.42 0.57
CA LEU A 81 -16.28 -13.65 -0.23
C LEU A 81 -17.15 -14.73 0.45
#